data_AF-A0A914YU86-F1
#
_entry.id   AF-A0A914YU86-F1
#
_cell.length_a   1.000
_cell.length_b   1.000
_cell.length_c   1.000
_cell.angle_alpha   90.00
_cell.angle_beta   90.00
_cell.angle_gamma   90.00
#
_symmetry.space_group_name_H-M   'P 1'
#
loop_
_entity.id
_entity.type
_entity.pdbx_description
1 polymer ?
#
loop_
_entity_poly.entity_id
_entity_poly.type
_entity_poly.pdbx_seq_one_letter_code
_entity_poly.pdbx_strand_id
1 'polypeptide(L)'
;MHEENLRNVLNSLSHLADHGEIPVHAFGTLLRAAKTEVITEHLHQKWLSDSNFARLAAHIVYHFHTLDNHDVSSLTSGCLAHALRDYKCRDEIRQKSKKMFRNYVHTLAEFYIVYRHIDLCLAQTLVEPLFTCLDSLFDESADEEDLKCGAQLIIGIGKLLTEQSAGETTALVMKCRQHLISNSIQKSEETNVLLVAVGDLWGAGWQKSRLPEILQNFHADKFSFVDHFARYNNSPTMLHRSRSSSGYGSPARIHPLQTATGSKRLIVESLRTRRRNNTVSSENSSNRDYNDNGDDTESIV
;
A
#
# COMPACT_ATOMS: atom_id res chain seq x y z
N MET A 1 34.82 1.17 1.57
CA MET A 1 34.99 -0.25 1.17
C MET A 1 33.74 -1.08 1.47
N HIS A 2 33.11 -0.98 2.65
CA HIS A 2 31.88 -1.74 2.96
C HIS A 2 30.62 -1.27 2.21
N GLU A 3 30.45 0.03 1.96
CA GLU A 3 29.27 0.57 1.25
C GLU A 3 29.23 0.16 -0.24
N GLU A 4 30.36 0.19 -0.93
CA GLU A 4 30.45 -0.20 -2.35
C GLU A 4 30.14 -1.69 -2.52
N ASN A 5 30.64 -2.54 -1.60
CA ASN A 5 30.30 -3.96 -1.57
C ASN A 5 28.80 -4.19 -1.35
N LEU A 6 28.17 -3.48 -0.41
CA LEU A 6 26.73 -3.60 -0.17
C LEU A 6 25.92 -3.14 -1.38
N ARG A 7 26.30 -2.03 -2.02
CA ARG A 7 25.66 -1.55 -3.25
C ARG A 7 25.77 -2.55 -4.38
N ASN A 8 26.95 -3.18 -4.54
CA ASN A 8 27.17 -4.23 -5.53
C ASN A 8 26.28 -5.45 -5.26
N VAL A 9 26.19 -5.91 -4.00
CA VAL A 9 25.31 -7.02 -3.62
C VAL A 9 23.85 -6.68 -3.94
N LEU A 10 23.36 -5.49 -3.57
CA LEU A 10 22.00 -5.08 -3.86
C LEU A 10 21.72 -4.99 -5.35
N ASN A 11 22.67 -4.50 -6.15
CA ASN A 11 22.55 -4.46 -7.61
C ASN A 11 22.53 -5.86 -8.22
N SER A 12 23.38 -6.79 -7.74
CA SER A 12 23.36 -8.18 -8.16
C SER A 12 22.04 -8.86 -7.81
N LEU A 13 21.49 -8.59 -6.63
CA LEU A 13 20.17 -9.10 -6.24
C LEU A 13 19.06 -8.52 -7.13
N SER A 14 19.09 -7.24 -7.46
CA SER A 14 18.15 -6.65 -8.42
C SER A 14 18.21 -7.35 -9.77
N HIS A 15 19.41 -7.53 -10.31
CA HIS A 15 19.59 -8.21 -11.59
C HIS A 15 19.10 -9.66 -11.53
N LEU A 16 19.32 -10.37 -10.42
CA LEU A 16 18.79 -11.72 -10.24
C LEU A 16 17.26 -11.73 -10.15
N ALA A 17 16.66 -10.75 -9.48
CA ALA A 17 15.20 -10.59 -9.36
C ALA A 17 14.52 -10.48 -10.73
N ASP A 18 15.16 -9.78 -11.67
CA ASP A 18 14.65 -9.58 -13.02
C ASP A 18 14.59 -10.88 -13.84
N HIS A 19 15.40 -11.88 -13.47
CA HIS A 19 15.52 -13.15 -14.19
C HIS A 19 14.80 -14.32 -13.49
N GLY A 20 14.22 -14.11 -12.31
CA GLY A 20 13.47 -15.15 -11.60
C GLY A 20 13.48 -15.01 -10.08
N GLU A 21 13.14 -16.10 -9.39
CA GLU A 21 13.16 -16.13 -7.92
C GLU A 21 14.59 -16.09 -7.40
N ILE A 22 14.85 -15.17 -6.47
CA ILE A 22 16.15 -15.06 -5.82
C ILE A 22 16.30 -16.22 -4.82
N PRO A 23 17.40 -16.98 -4.90
CA PRO A 23 17.68 -18.01 -3.91
C PRO A 23 17.78 -17.42 -2.50
N VAL A 24 17.09 -18.02 -1.54
CA VAL A 24 17.05 -17.60 -0.13
C VAL A 24 18.45 -17.32 0.46
N HIS A 25 19.45 -18.13 0.11
CA HIS A 25 20.82 -17.96 0.61
C HIS A 25 21.50 -16.67 0.14
N ALA A 26 21.04 -16.08 -0.98
CA ALA A 26 21.54 -14.81 -1.49
C ALA A 26 21.16 -13.62 -0.59
N PHE A 27 20.11 -13.74 0.23
CA PHE A 27 19.80 -12.74 1.25
C PHE A 27 20.70 -12.86 2.48
N GLY A 28 21.20 -14.05 2.78
CA GLY A 28 22.17 -14.27 3.86
C GLY A 28 23.51 -13.56 3.65
N THR A 29 23.88 -13.25 2.41
CA THR A 29 25.09 -12.46 2.12
C THR A 29 24.93 -11.00 2.51
N LEU A 30 23.71 -10.44 2.50
CA LEU A 30 23.44 -9.07 2.97
C LEU A 30 23.73 -8.92 4.47
N LEU A 31 23.27 -9.87 5.30
CA LEU A 31 23.55 -9.89 6.75
C LEU A 31 25.04 -9.95 7.08
N ARG A 32 25.82 -10.61 6.22
CA ARG A 32 27.28 -10.70 6.37
C ARG A 32 28.00 -9.46 5.84
N ALA A 33 27.36 -8.70 4.95
CA ALA A 33 27.96 -7.56 4.28
C ALA A 33 27.94 -6.29 5.13
N ALA A 34 26.87 -6.06 5.92
CA ALA A 34 26.71 -4.83 6.68
C ALA A 34 25.77 -4.97 7.89
N LYS A 35 25.79 -3.95 8.78
CA LYS A 35 24.83 -3.82 9.88
C LYS A 35 23.44 -3.49 9.36
N THR A 36 22.41 -3.87 10.11
CA THR A 36 21.01 -3.73 9.71
C THR A 36 20.59 -2.28 9.42
N GLU A 37 21.09 -1.32 10.17
CA GLU A 37 20.78 0.10 9.97
C GLU A 37 21.31 0.58 8.61
N VAL A 38 22.51 0.15 8.24
CA VAL A 38 23.15 0.46 6.95
C VAL A 38 22.39 -0.20 5.80
N ILE A 39 21.99 -1.47 5.97
CA ILE A 39 21.15 -2.16 4.97
C ILE A 39 19.83 -1.40 4.79
N THR A 40 19.16 -1.03 5.88
CA THR A 40 17.88 -0.30 5.86
C THR A 40 17.99 1.02 5.08
N GLU A 41 19.03 1.80 5.34
CA GLU A 41 19.27 3.06 4.63
C GLU A 41 19.52 2.84 3.13
N HIS A 42 20.32 1.83 2.76
CA HIS A 42 20.55 1.52 1.35
C HIS A 42 19.29 0.99 0.64
N LEU A 43 18.45 0.22 1.34
CA LEU A 43 17.14 -0.18 0.80
C LEU A 43 16.27 1.06 0.57
N HIS A 44 16.22 1.99 1.53
CA HIS A 44 15.46 3.25 1.43
C HIS A 44 15.86 4.06 0.20
N GLN A 45 17.15 4.32 0.04
CA GLN A 45 17.68 5.06 -1.10
C GLN A 45 17.35 4.38 -2.43
N LYS A 46 17.44 3.04 -2.48
CA LYS A 46 17.22 2.28 -3.71
C LYS A 46 15.74 2.21 -4.08
N TRP A 47 14.83 2.03 -3.14
CA TRP A 47 13.40 2.00 -3.46
C TRP A 47 12.88 3.38 -3.89
N LEU A 48 13.48 4.47 -3.43
CA LEU A 48 13.12 5.81 -3.90
C LEU A 48 13.63 6.09 -5.32
N SER A 49 14.72 5.46 -5.73
CA SER A 49 15.36 5.71 -7.03
C SER A 49 14.94 4.72 -8.14
N ASP A 50 14.48 3.52 -7.78
CA ASP A 50 14.19 2.43 -8.70
C ASP A 50 12.80 1.80 -8.42
N SER A 51 11.88 1.95 -9.39
CA SER A 51 10.51 1.41 -9.30
C SER A 51 10.47 -0.11 -9.20
N ASN A 52 11.43 -0.79 -9.83
CA ASN A 52 11.46 -2.26 -9.88
C ASN A 52 12.01 -2.84 -8.57
N PHE A 53 12.69 -2.02 -7.77
CA PHE A 53 13.31 -2.45 -6.53
C PHE A 53 12.32 -2.63 -5.37
N ALA A 54 11.15 -1.98 -5.41
CA ALA A 54 10.14 -2.05 -4.36
C ALA A 54 9.81 -3.49 -3.92
N ARG A 55 9.62 -4.37 -4.92
CA ARG A 55 9.38 -5.81 -4.70
C ARG A 55 10.53 -6.48 -3.96
N LEU A 56 11.75 -6.26 -4.43
CA LEU A 56 12.93 -6.86 -3.86
C LEU A 56 13.15 -6.38 -2.42
N ALA A 57 12.96 -5.09 -2.16
CA ALA A 57 13.00 -4.54 -0.82
C ALA A 57 12.00 -5.24 0.11
N ALA A 58 10.75 -5.43 -0.33
CA ALA A 58 9.73 -6.13 0.44
C ALA A 58 10.11 -7.60 0.71
N HIS A 59 10.63 -8.30 -0.31
CA HIS A 59 11.14 -9.67 -0.15
C HIS A 59 12.29 -9.77 0.86
N ILE A 60 13.23 -8.83 0.83
CA ILE A 60 14.34 -8.76 1.79
C ILE A 60 13.77 -8.58 3.21
N VAL A 61 12.83 -7.66 3.41
CA VAL A 61 12.18 -7.43 4.70
C VAL A 61 11.49 -8.70 5.21
N TYR A 62 10.67 -9.34 4.37
CA TYR A 62 9.98 -10.59 4.72
C TYR A 62 10.98 -11.69 5.10
N HIS A 63 11.98 -11.91 4.26
CA HIS A 63 12.94 -12.98 4.46
C HIS A 63 13.73 -12.80 5.75
N PHE A 64 14.18 -11.58 6.02
CA PHE A 64 14.88 -11.25 7.25
C PHE A 64 13.99 -11.51 8.47
N HIS A 65 12.73 -11.06 8.45
CA HIS A 65 11.79 -11.36 9.52
C HIS A 65 11.70 -12.87 9.81
N THR A 66 11.67 -13.72 8.78
CA THR A 66 11.57 -15.19 8.95
C THR A 66 12.83 -15.88 9.45
N LEU A 67 14.01 -15.24 9.37
CA LEU A 67 15.29 -15.83 9.79
C LEU A 67 15.56 -15.75 11.30
N ASP A 68 14.66 -15.12 12.07
CA ASP A 68 14.53 -15.17 13.53
C ASP A 68 15.87 -15.21 14.29
N ASN A 69 16.57 -14.07 14.26
CA ASN A 69 17.62 -13.74 15.23
C ASN A 69 17.24 -12.38 15.84
N HIS A 70 17.34 -12.23 17.16
CA HIS A 70 16.80 -11.09 17.93
C HIS A 70 17.19 -9.68 17.41
N ASP A 71 18.30 -9.53 16.67
CA ASP A 71 18.73 -8.27 16.04
C ASP A 71 18.01 -7.93 14.72
N VAL A 72 17.31 -8.89 14.10
CA VAL A 72 16.64 -8.73 12.79
C VAL A 72 15.31 -7.97 12.90
N SER A 73 14.80 -7.83 14.12
CA SER A 73 13.68 -6.91 14.43
C SER A 73 13.98 -5.46 14.02
N SER A 74 15.24 -5.06 13.96
CA SER A 74 15.68 -3.71 13.55
C SER A 74 15.49 -3.43 12.05
N LEU A 75 15.62 -4.43 11.15
CA LEU A 75 15.44 -4.19 9.70
C LEU A 75 13.96 -3.94 9.39
N THR A 76 13.11 -4.84 9.90
CA THR A 76 11.67 -4.81 9.64
C THR A 76 11.05 -3.53 10.23
N SER A 77 11.43 -3.16 11.45
CA SER A 77 10.97 -1.90 12.05
C SER A 77 11.61 -0.67 11.40
N GLY A 78 12.89 -0.76 11.01
CA GLY A 78 13.62 0.29 10.30
C GLY A 78 12.99 0.63 8.95
N CYS A 79 12.75 -0.37 8.10
CA CYS A 79 12.10 -0.17 6.80
C CYS A 79 10.69 0.41 6.96
N LEU A 80 9.91 -0.04 7.95
CA LEU A 80 8.61 0.53 8.27
C LEU A 80 8.74 2.00 8.69
N ALA A 81 9.71 2.32 9.55
CA ALA A 81 9.95 3.69 10.01
C ALA A 81 10.34 4.62 8.85
N HIS A 82 11.14 4.16 7.88
CA HIS A 82 11.45 4.91 6.66
C HIS A 82 10.20 5.09 5.79
N ALA A 83 9.41 4.04 5.54
CA ALA A 83 8.18 4.15 4.76
C ALA A 83 7.17 5.12 5.39
N LEU A 84 7.01 5.12 6.71
CA LEU A 84 6.14 6.06 7.43
C LEU A 84 6.71 7.49 7.46
N ARG A 85 8.04 7.65 7.41
CA ARG A 85 8.68 8.96 7.27
C ARG A 85 8.44 9.53 5.89
N ASP A 86 8.62 8.72 4.85
CA ASP A 86 8.34 9.10 3.47
C ASP A 86 6.87 9.51 3.30
N TYR A 87 5.93 8.86 4.01
CA TYR A 87 4.51 9.27 4.01
C TYR A 87 4.31 10.68 4.56
N LYS A 88 4.98 11.01 5.67
CA LYS A 88 4.91 12.34 6.28
C LYS A 88 5.50 13.41 5.37
N CYS A 89 6.54 13.08 4.61
CA CYS A 89 7.23 13.96 3.66
C CYS A 89 6.76 13.77 2.21
N ARG A 90 5.60 13.12 1.97
CA ARG A 90 5.18 12.70 0.62
C ARG A 90 5.05 13.85 -0.38
N ASP A 91 4.55 15.00 0.09
CA ASP A 91 4.35 16.18 -0.74
C ASP A 91 5.71 16.77 -1.16
N GLU A 92 6.69 16.80 -0.25
CA GLU A 92 8.07 17.21 -0.53
C GLU A 92 8.75 16.25 -1.52
N ILE A 93 8.58 14.93 -1.33
CA ILE A 93 9.10 13.90 -2.24
C ILE A 93 8.52 14.11 -3.63
N ARG A 94 7.20 14.29 -3.75
CA ARG A 94 6.52 14.49 -5.03
C ARG A 94 6.93 15.79 -5.71
N GLN A 95 7.04 16.89 -4.96
CA GLN A 95 7.51 18.17 -5.47
C GLN A 95 8.95 18.08 -5.99
N LYS A 96 9.82 17.37 -5.28
CA LYS A 96 11.20 17.15 -5.70
C LYS A 96 11.30 16.25 -6.92
N SER A 97 10.51 15.18 -6.96
CA SER A 97 10.46 14.24 -8.08
C SER A 97 9.20 13.39 -8.03
N LYS A 98 8.30 13.60 -9.00
CA LYS A 98 7.13 12.73 -9.17
C LYS A 98 7.51 11.26 -9.39
N LYS A 99 8.61 10.99 -10.09
CA LYS A 99 9.15 9.63 -10.24
C LYS A 99 9.48 9.00 -8.88
N MET A 100 10.16 9.73 -8.01
CA MET A 100 10.49 9.27 -6.66
C MET A 100 9.22 8.99 -5.84
N PHE A 101 8.22 9.85 -5.96
CA PHE A 101 6.91 9.63 -5.34
C PHE A 101 6.23 8.36 -5.85
N ARG A 102 6.16 8.15 -7.18
CA ARG A 102 5.61 6.90 -7.76
C ARG A 102 6.33 5.66 -7.26
N ASN A 103 7.66 5.69 -7.22
CA ASN A 103 8.45 4.57 -6.68
C ASN A 103 8.12 4.29 -5.21
N TYR A 104 7.90 5.35 -4.43
CA TYR A 104 7.46 5.24 -3.04
C TYR A 104 6.04 4.64 -2.94
N VAL A 105 5.08 5.04 -3.77
CA VAL A 105 3.72 4.44 -3.76
C VAL A 105 3.78 2.95 -4.12
N HIS A 106 4.63 2.55 -5.07
CA HIS A 106 4.91 1.14 -5.34
C HIS A 106 5.47 0.41 -4.11
N THR A 107 6.41 1.04 -3.41
CA THR A 107 7.01 0.49 -2.19
C THR A 107 5.96 0.31 -1.10
N LEU A 108 5.05 1.27 -0.91
CA LEU A 108 3.95 1.15 0.04
C LEU A 108 3.04 -0.04 -0.27
N ALA A 109 2.71 -0.27 -1.54
CA ALA A 109 1.87 -1.39 -1.95
C ALA A 109 2.53 -2.75 -1.66
N GLU A 110 3.81 -2.90 -2.03
CA GLU A 110 4.61 -4.11 -1.77
C GLU A 110 4.81 -4.36 -0.27
N PHE A 111 5.12 -3.29 0.48
CA PHE A 111 5.28 -3.36 1.93
C PHE A 111 3.97 -3.76 2.59
N TYR A 112 2.85 -3.16 2.23
CA TYR A 112 1.56 -3.52 2.80
C TYR A 112 1.29 -5.03 2.70
N ILE A 113 1.55 -5.63 1.53
CA ILE A 113 1.40 -7.08 1.33
C ILE A 113 2.31 -7.86 2.28
N VAL A 114 3.61 -7.56 2.30
CA VAL A 114 4.58 -8.27 3.13
C VAL A 114 4.27 -8.10 4.62
N TYR A 115 3.96 -6.89 5.08
CA TYR A 115 3.64 -6.65 6.49
C TYR A 115 2.37 -7.39 6.93
N ARG A 116 1.40 -7.65 6.04
CA ARG A 116 0.24 -8.51 6.40
C ARG A 116 0.64 -9.92 6.78
N HIS A 117 1.73 -10.45 6.18
CA HIS A 117 2.27 -11.76 6.50
C HIS A 117 3.19 -11.75 7.74
N ILE A 118 3.84 -10.61 8.01
CA ILE A 118 4.68 -10.41 9.20
C ILE A 118 3.81 -10.21 10.44
N ASP A 119 3.00 -9.13 10.44
CA ASP A 119 2.17 -8.73 11.56
C ASP A 119 1.03 -7.82 11.08
N LEU A 120 -0.21 -8.25 11.31
CA LEU A 120 -1.39 -7.49 10.88
C LEU A 120 -1.49 -6.11 11.52
N CYS A 121 -1.04 -5.92 12.76
CA CYS A 121 -1.05 -4.61 13.43
C CYS A 121 -0.08 -3.65 12.73
N LEU A 122 1.12 -4.10 12.38
CA LEU A 122 2.07 -3.31 11.59
C LEU A 122 1.51 -2.98 10.21
N ALA A 123 0.90 -3.96 9.53
CA ALA A 123 0.27 -3.73 8.23
C ALA A 123 -0.84 -2.66 8.27
N GLN A 124 -1.63 -2.61 9.35
CA GLN A 124 -2.69 -1.61 9.51
C GLN A 124 -2.14 -0.17 9.55
N THR A 125 -0.89 0.03 9.98
CA THR A 125 -0.27 1.36 9.96
C THR A 125 -0.01 1.89 8.55
N LEU A 126 -0.05 1.02 7.54
CA LEU A 126 0.17 1.37 6.13
C LEU A 126 -1.12 1.59 5.34
N VAL A 127 -2.30 1.28 5.89
CA VAL A 127 -3.58 1.37 5.16
C VAL A 127 -3.89 2.81 4.76
N GLU A 128 -3.88 3.74 5.72
CA GLU A 128 -4.09 5.17 5.43
C GLU A 128 -3.01 5.72 4.48
N PRO A 129 -1.70 5.54 4.74
CA PRO A 129 -0.65 5.95 3.79
C PRO A 129 -0.87 5.43 2.36
N LEU A 130 -1.24 4.16 2.22
CA LEU A 130 -1.47 3.55 0.90
C LEU A 130 -2.65 4.21 0.17
N PHE A 131 -3.80 4.37 0.82
CA PHE A 131 -4.95 5.01 0.19
C PHE A 131 -4.69 6.48 -0.13
N THR A 132 -4.10 7.24 0.78
CA THR A 132 -3.79 8.66 0.56
C THR A 132 -2.79 8.85 -0.59
N CYS A 133 -1.72 8.05 -0.64
CA CYS A 133 -0.74 8.16 -1.71
C CYS A 133 -1.28 7.67 -3.07
N LEU A 134 -2.11 6.63 -3.09
CA LEU A 134 -2.83 6.23 -4.31
C LEU A 134 -3.77 7.33 -4.79
N ASP A 135 -4.48 7.99 -3.87
CA ASP A 135 -5.40 9.07 -4.20
C ASP A 135 -4.69 10.26 -4.85
N SER A 136 -3.49 10.61 -4.35
CA SER A 136 -2.63 11.65 -4.92
C SER A 136 -2.17 11.36 -6.35
N LEU A 137 -2.11 10.09 -6.79
CA LEU A 137 -1.76 9.76 -8.18
C LEU A 137 -2.86 10.15 -9.18
N PHE A 138 -4.07 10.47 -8.71
CA PHE A 138 -5.22 10.84 -9.53
C PHE A 138 -5.74 12.26 -9.25
N ASP A 139 -4.98 13.07 -8.53
CA ASP A 139 -5.38 14.45 -8.24
C ASP A 139 -5.22 15.38 -9.45
N GLU A 140 -5.54 16.67 -9.25
CA GLU A 140 -5.49 17.69 -10.29
C GLU A 140 -4.06 17.96 -10.81
N SER A 141 -3.05 17.59 -10.02
CA SER A 141 -1.63 17.77 -10.37
C SER A 141 -1.02 16.53 -11.03
N ALA A 142 -1.80 15.46 -11.24
CA ALA A 142 -1.34 14.21 -11.84
C ALA A 142 -0.82 14.41 -13.27
N ASP A 143 0.25 13.70 -13.63
CA ASP A 143 0.67 13.50 -15.02
C ASP A 143 0.27 12.11 -15.54
N GLU A 144 0.54 11.82 -16.82
CA GLU A 144 0.21 10.52 -17.41
C GLU A 144 0.85 9.34 -16.65
N GLU A 145 2.12 9.49 -16.24
CA GLU A 145 2.85 8.44 -15.53
C GLU A 145 2.29 8.21 -14.12
N ASP A 146 1.75 9.24 -13.48
CA ASP A 146 0.99 9.12 -12.22
C ASP A 146 -0.26 8.26 -12.44
N LEU A 147 -1.04 8.54 -13.49
CA LEU A 147 -2.25 7.76 -13.82
C LEU A 147 -1.92 6.30 -14.14
N LYS A 148 -0.87 6.08 -14.94
CA LYS A 148 -0.40 4.74 -15.32
C LYS A 148 0.02 3.93 -14.09
N CYS A 149 0.85 4.53 -13.23
CA CYS A 149 1.28 3.93 -11.97
C CYS A 149 0.08 3.56 -11.07
N GLY A 150 -0.83 4.51 -10.85
CA GLY A 150 -2.02 4.29 -10.03
C GLY A 150 -2.89 3.16 -10.57
N ALA A 151 -3.14 3.13 -11.88
CA ALA A 151 -3.94 2.09 -12.51
C ALA A 151 -3.29 0.70 -12.39
N GLN A 152 -1.97 0.60 -12.62
CA GLN A 152 -1.22 -0.66 -12.46
C GLN A 152 -1.31 -1.19 -11.02
N LEU A 153 -1.16 -0.31 -10.02
CA LEU A 153 -1.28 -0.68 -8.61
C LEU A 153 -2.70 -1.13 -8.29
N ILE A 154 -3.74 -0.40 -8.71
CA ILE A 154 -5.13 -0.79 -8.44
C ILE A 154 -5.48 -2.12 -9.12
N ILE A 155 -5.04 -2.35 -10.37
CA ILE A 155 -5.18 -3.65 -11.03
C ILE A 155 -4.54 -4.75 -10.17
N GLY A 156 -3.33 -4.51 -9.69
CA GLY A 156 -2.54 -5.47 -8.94
C GLY A 156 -3.10 -5.82 -7.55
N ILE A 157 -3.52 -4.80 -6.79
CA ILE A 157 -3.91 -4.95 -5.37
C ILE A 157 -5.36 -4.58 -5.07
N GLY A 158 -6.20 -4.31 -6.07
CA GLY A 158 -7.57 -3.81 -5.90
C GLY A 158 -8.47 -4.70 -5.04
N LYS A 159 -8.28 -6.02 -5.10
CA LYS A 159 -8.96 -6.96 -4.19
C LYS A 159 -8.60 -6.68 -2.73
N LEU A 160 -7.31 -6.53 -2.45
CA LEU A 160 -6.80 -6.26 -1.10
C LEU A 160 -7.27 -4.89 -0.59
N LEU A 161 -7.25 -3.88 -1.46
CA LEU A 161 -7.78 -2.55 -1.15
C LEU A 161 -9.27 -2.63 -0.77
N THR A 162 -10.07 -3.38 -1.54
CA THR A 162 -11.51 -3.55 -1.27
C THR A 162 -11.77 -4.23 0.07
N GLU A 163 -10.94 -5.22 0.43
CA GLU A 163 -11.01 -5.91 1.73
C GLU A 163 -10.74 -4.95 2.91
N GLN A 164 -9.91 -3.92 2.73
CA GLN A 164 -9.65 -2.92 3.75
C GLN A 164 -10.72 -1.82 3.78
N SER A 165 -11.07 -1.28 2.62
CA SER A 165 -11.98 -0.16 2.48
C SER A 165 -12.62 -0.17 1.09
N ALA A 166 -13.79 -0.82 0.99
CA ALA A 166 -14.56 -0.86 -0.24
C ALA A 166 -14.97 0.56 -0.72
N GLY A 167 -15.24 1.48 0.22
CA GLY A 167 -15.60 2.86 -0.07
C GLY A 167 -14.46 3.64 -0.73
N GLU A 168 -13.26 3.63 -0.14
CA GLU A 168 -12.09 4.32 -0.69
C GLU A 168 -11.62 3.67 -1.99
N THR A 169 -11.68 2.35 -2.10
CA THR A 169 -11.38 1.65 -3.36
C THR A 169 -12.36 2.06 -4.46
N THR A 170 -13.65 2.18 -4.14
CA THR A 170 -14.65 2.67 -5.10
C THR A 170 -14.35 4.11 -5.53
N ALA A 171 -13.93 4.97 -4.60
CA ALA A 171 -13.53 6.34 -4.94
C ALA A 171 -12.33 6.37 -5.90
N LEU A 172 -11.30 5.55 -5.67
CA LEU A 172 -10.15 5.41 -6.57
C LEU A 172 -10.57 4.94 -7.98
N VAL A 173 -11.48 3.96 -8.06
CA VAL A 173 -12.01 3.47 -9.35
C VAL A 173 -12.80 4.57 -10.07
N MET A 174 -13.60 5.37 -9.35
CA MET A 174 -14.31 6.50 -9.95
C MET A 174 -13.36 7.57 -10.48
N LYS A 175 -12.25 7.84 -9.79
CA LYS A 175 -11.20 8.75 -10.29
C LYS A 175 -10.55 8.20 -11.57
N CYS A 176 -10.27 6.89 -11.65
CA CYS A 176 -9.79 6.26 -12.88
C CYS A 176 -10.76 6.49 -14.05
N ARG A 177 -12.06 6.29 -13.81
CA ARG A 177 -13.12 6.53 -14.82
C ARG A 177 -13.22 7.99 -15.23
N GLN A 178 -13.11 8.91 -14.29
CA GLN A 178 -13.10 10.35 -14.57
C GLN A 178 -11.92 10.74 -15.47
N HIS A 179 -10.72 10.22 -15.18
CA HIS A 179 -9.53 10.46 -16.02
C HIS A 179 -9.60 9.78 -17.39
N LEU A 180 -10.32 8.65 -17.51
CA LEU A 180 -10.56 7.98 -18.79
C LEU A 180 -11.41 8.83 -19.74
N ILE A 181 -12.46 9.48 -19.22
CA ILE A 181 -13.36 10.32 -20.03
C ILE A 181 -12.86 11.77 -20.18
N SER A 182 -11.98 12.21 -19.28
CA SER A 182 -11.39 13.54 -19.33
C SER A 182 -10.27 13.62 -20.36
N ASN A 183 -10.21 14.73 -21.10
CA ASN A 183 -9.09 15.06 -21.98
C ASN A 183 -8.11 16.06 -21.34
N SER A 184 -8.16 16.25 -20.01
CA SER A 184 -7.26 17.15 -19.27
C SER A 184 -5.79 16.74 -19.33
N ILE A 185 -5.53 15.43 -19.44
CA ILE A 185 -4.19 14.85 -19.60
C ILE A 185 -4.19 14.05 -20.90
N GLN A 186 -3.23 14.35 -21.78
CA GLN A 186 -2.96 13.53 -22.96
C GLN A 186 -2.44 12.17 -22.47
N LYS A 187 -3.16 11.10 -22.83
CA LYS A 187 -2.87 9.73 -22.41
C LYS A 187 -2.48 8.90 -23.62
N SER A 188 -1.46 8.08 -23.47
CA SER A 188 -1.17 7.00 -24.40
C SER A 188 -2.30 5.97 -24.40
N GLU A 189 -2.32 5.16 -25.45
CA GLU A 189 -3.21 4.01 -25.57
C GLU A 189 -3.03 3.06 -24.38
N GLU A 190 -1.79 2.81 -23.95
CA GLU A 190 -1.51 1.94 -22.82
C GLU A 190 -2.15 2.44 -21.52
N THR A 191 -2.03 3.74 -21.22
CA THR A 191 -2.66 4.33 -20.03
C THR A 191 -4.18 4.20 -20.10
N ASN A 192 -4.79 4.44 -21.25
CA ASN A 192 -6.24 4.26 -21.44
C ASN A 192 -6.67 2.81 -21.22
N VAL A 193 -5.94 1.84 -21.78
CA VAL A 193 -6.22 0.41 -21.59
C VAL A 193 -6.16 0.03 -20.11
N LEU A 194 -5.16 0.52 -19.36
CA LEU A 194 -5.04 0.28 -17.93
C LEU A 194 -6.22 0.87 -17.13
N LEU A 195 -6.65 2.10 -17.45
CA LEU A 195 -7.81 2.72 -16.82
C LEU A 195 -9.11 1.95 -17.08
N VAL A 196 -9.29 1.43 -18.30
CA VAL A 196 -10.42 0.54 -18.65
C VAL A 196 -10.34 -0.76 -17.84
N ALA A 197 -9.16 -1.39 -17.77
CA ALA A 197 -8.94 -2.63 -17.06
C ALA A 197 -9.29 -2.54 -15.56
N VAL A 198 -9.02 -1.39 -14.92
CA VAL A 198 -9.45 -1.12 -13.53
C VAL A 198 -10.97 -1.23 -13.40
N GLY A 199 -11.71 -0.62 -14.33
CA GLY A 199 -13.18 -0.64 -14.33
C GLY A 199 -13.76 -2.03 -14.57
N ASP A 200 -13.19 -2.78 -15.51
CA ASP A 200 -13.61 -4.14 -15.84
C ASP A 200 -13.36 -5.10 -14.67
N LEU A 201 -12.15 -5.08 -14.10
CA LEU A 201 -11.81 -5.89 -12.93
C LEU A 201 -12.67 -5.56 -11.73
N TRP A 202 -12.91 -4.27 -11.46
CA TRP A 202 -13.80 -3.87 -10.37
C TRP A 202 -15.22 -4.41 -10.56
N GLY A 203 -15.79 -4.30 -11.76
CA GLY A 203 -17.10 -4.86 -12.11
C GLY A 203 -17.15 -6.39 -11.98
N ALA A 204 -16.03 -7.06 -12.24
CA ALA A 204 -15.85 -8.50 -12.06
C ALA A 204 -15.50 -8.91 -10.62
N GLY A 205 -15.51 -7.99 -9.64
CA GLY A 205 -15.14 -8.27 -8.25
C GLY A 205 -13.67 -8.69 -8.08
N TRP A 206 -12.78 -8.09 -8.88
CA TRP A 206 -11.34 -8.33 -8.93
C TRP A 206 -10.94 -9.77 -9.30
N GLN A 207 -11.81 -10.49 -9.99
CA GLN A 207 -11.57 -11.86 -10.44
C GLN A 207 -11.50 -11.92 -11.96
N LYS A 208 -10.29 -12.14 -12.51
CA LYS A 208 -10.08 -12.28 -13.96
C LYS A 208 -10.98 -13.35 -14.59
N SER A 209 -11.18 -14.46 -13.89
CA SER A 209 -12.00 -15.58 -14.34
C SER A 209 -13.49 -15.23 -14.52
N ARG A 210 -13.95 -14.12 -13.95
CA ARG A 210 -15.33 -13.62 -14.13
C ARG A 210 -15.48 -12.67 -15.31
N LEU A 211 -14.38 -12.26 -15.94
CA LEU A 211 -14.43 -11.44 -17.15
C LEU A 211 -14.86 -12.33 -18.34
N PRO A 212 -15.62 -11.80 -19.31
CA PRO A 212 -15.80 -12.43 -20.61
C PRO A 212 -14.45 -12.73 -21.27
N GLU A 213 -14.35 -13.85 -21.99
CA GLU A 213 -13.09 -14.31 -22.63
C GLU A 213 -12.46 -13.24 -23.53
N ILE A 214 -13.27 -12.48 -24.26
CA ILE A 214 -12.78 -11.38 -25.09
C ILE A 214 -12.02 -10.30 -24.29
N LEU A 215 -12.49 -9.97 -23.08
CA LEU A 215 -11.82 -9.02 -22.19
C LEU A 215 -10.59 -9.65 -21.52
N GLN A 216 -10.63 -10.95 -21.22
CA GLN A 216 -9.45 -11.66 -20.73
C GLN A 216 -8.32 -11.61 -21.77
N ASN A 217 -8.64 -11.87 -23.04
CA ASN A 217 -7.69 -11.83 -24.15
C ASN A 217 -7.19 -10.40 -24.42
N PHE A 218 -8.09 -9.42 -24.40
CA PHE A 218 -7.74 -8.00 -24.59
C PHE A 218 -6.75 -7.50 -23.53
N HIS A 219 -6.91 -7.93 -22.28
CA HIS A 219 -6.09 -7.48 -21.15
C HIS A 219 -4.94 -8.43 -20.79
N ALA A 220 -4.71 -9.50 -21.57
CA ALA A 220 -3.82 -10.60 -21.21
C ALA A 220 -2.42 -10.13 -20.74
N ASP A 221 -1.79 -9.22 -21.49
CA ASP A 221 -0.46 -8.70 -21.17
C ASP A 221 -0.45 -7.75 -19.96
N LYS A 222 -1.56 -7.03 -19.75
CA LYS A 222 -1.70 -6.01 -18.69
C LYS A 222 -2.01 -6.63 -17.33
N PHE A 223 -2.58 -7.83 -17.36
CA PHE A 223 -2.89 -8.63 -16.19
C PHE A 223 -1.70 -9.39 -15.59
N SER A 224 -0.53 -9.37 -16.24
CA SER A 224 0.71 -9.88 -15.67
C SER A 224 1.04 -9.28 -14.28
N PHE A 225 0.69 -8.01 -14.06
CA PHE A 225 0.81 -7.33 -12.75
C PHE A 225 -0.05 -7.96 -11.66
N VAL A 226 -1.26 -8.45 -11.98
CA VAL A 226 -2.13 -9.13 -11.01
C VAL A 226 -1.51 -10.46 -10.58
N ASP A 227 -0.89 -11.18 -11.50
CA ASP A 227 -0.25 -12.47 -11.20
C ASP A 227 1.01 -12.28 -10.36
N HIS A 228 1.69 -11.13 -10.52
CA HIS A 228 2.81 -10.73 -9.66
C HIS A 228 2.37 -10.63 -8.18
N PHE A 229 1.30 -9.90 -7.87
CA PHE A 229 0.81 -9.78 -6.49
C PHE A 229 0.12 -11.05 -5.96
N ALA A 230 -0.49 -11.85 -6.84
CA ALA A 230 -1.10 -13.13 -6.47
C ALA A 230 -0.06 -14.16 -5.97
N ARG A 231 1.21 -14.07 -6.39
CA ARG A 231 2.28 -14.98 -5.95
C ARG A 231 2.55 -14.90 -4.46
N TYR A 232 2.37 -13.75 -3.80
CA TYR A 232 2.52 -13.64 -2.35
C TYR A 232 1.49 -14.46 -1.57
N ASN A 233 0.26 -14.53 -2.09
CA ASN A 233 -0.82 -15.28 -1.45
C ASN A 233 -0.74 -16.81 -1.70
N ASN A 234 -0.09 -17.22 -2.79
CA ASN A 234 -0.07 -18.62 -3.26
C ASN A 234 1.30 -19.30 -3.17
N SER A 235 2.38 -18.61 -2.77
CA SER A 235 3.70 -19.23 -2.71
C SER A 235 3.81 -20.21 -1.53
N PRO A 236 4.07 -21.52 -1.79
CA PRO A 236 4.23 -22.53 -0.73
C PRO A 236 5.41 -22.24 0.21
N THR A 237 6.42 -21.48 -0.26
CA THR A 237 7.56 -21.07 0.55
C THR A 237 7.22 -20.03 1.62
N MET A 238 6.08 -19.34 1.51
CA MET A 238 5.60 -18.39 2.53
C MET A 238 4.59 -18.99 3.52
N LEU A 239 4.06 -20.20 3.25
CA LEU A 239 3.00 -20.83 4.06
C LEU A 239 3.49 -21.96 4.98
N HIS A 240 4.75 -22.39 4.91
CA HIS A 240 5.25 -23.48 5.75
C HIS A 240 6.45 -23.11 6.61
N ARG A 241 6.19 -22.41 7.73
CA ARG A 241 6.88 -22.69 9.00
C ARG A 241 6.13 -22.19 10.24
N SER A 242 4.82 -22.40 10.28
CA SER A 242 4.08 -22.35 11.53
C SER A 242 4.44 -23.58 12.38
N ARG A 243 5.29 -23.34 13.38
CA ARG A 243 5.44 -24.10 14.64
C ARG A 243 5.27 -25.63 14.56
N SER A 244 6.39 -26.33 14.42
CA SER A 244 6.56 -27.65 15.01
C SER A 244 7.52 -27.56 16.19
N SER A 245 7.01 -27.05 17.33
CA SER A 245 7.60 -27.31 18.63
C SER A 245 6.82 -28.47 19.29
N SER A 246 7.32 -29.69 19.12
CA SER A 246 6.96 -30.88 19.92
C SER A 246 8.13 -31.85 19.82
N GLY A 247 8.62 -32.54 20.84
CA GLY A 247 8.44 -32.54 22.30
C GLY A 247 9.84 -32.80 22.89
N TYR A 248 10.08 -32.69 24.19
CA TYR A 248 9.65 -33.68 25.18
C TYR A 248 9.47 -33.02 26.56
N GLY A 249 8.32 -33.28 27.18
CA GLY A 249 8.00 -32.90 28.55
C GLY A 249 6.59 -33.38 28.87
N SER A 250 6.48 -34.59 29.42
CA SER A 250 5.24 -35.29 29.73
C SER A 250 4.43 -34.64 30.89
N PRO A 251 3.16 -35.04 31.10
CA PRO A 251 2.08 -34.16 31.55
C PRO A 251 1.79 -34.23 33.06
N ALA A 252 1.28 -33.11 33.60
CA ALA A 252 0.51 -33.11 34.84
C ALA A 252 -0.96 -32.78 34.54
N ARG A 253 -1.83 -33.74 34.87
CA ARG A 253 -3.30 -33.66 34.86
C ARG A 253 -3.79 -32.60 35.85
N ILE A 254 -4.64 -31.67 35.40
CA ILE A 254 -5.71 -31.10 36.23
C ILE A 254 -6.97 -30.96 35.35
N HIS A 255 -8.11 -31.37 35.91
CA HIS A 255 -9.45 -31.41 35.31
C HIS A 255 -10.03 -30.01 35.00
N PRO A 256 -11.06 -29.92 34.13
CA PRO A 256 -11.54 -28.67 33.55
C PRO A 256 -12.59 -27.98 34.44
N LEU A 257 -12.49 -26.66 34.52
CA LEU A 257 -13.58 -25.77 34.93
C LEU A 257 -14.08 -25.03 33.68
N GLN A 258 -15.34 -25.28 33.35
CA GLN A 258 -16.14 -24.49 32.42
C GLN A 258 -16.21 -23.04 32.91
N THR A 259 -16.11 -22.07 31.99
CA THR A 259 -17.02 -20.90 31.93
C THR A 259 -16.69 -19.94 30.78
N ALA A 260 -17.77 -19.39 30.24
CA ALA A 260 -17.92 -18.07 29.63
C ALA A 260 -17.25 -17.79 28.26
N THR A 261 -18.07 -18.05 27.25
CA THR A 261 -18.16 -17.31 25.98
C THR A 261 -18.10 -15.79 26.16
N GLY A 262 -17.34 -15.12 25.29
CA GLY A 262 -17.63 -13.74 24.86
C GLY A 262 -16.59 -12.69 25.22
N SER A 263 -15.62 -12.44 24.32
CA SER A 263 -14.94 -11.13 24.21
C SER A 263 -14.05 -11.06 22.97
N LYS A 264 -14.65 -10.80 21.80
CA LYS A 264 -13.93 -10.33 20.59
C LYS A 264 -14.62 -9.13 19.90
N ARG A 265 -15.50 -8.40 20.60
CA ARG A 265 -16.27 -7.29 20.00
C ARG A 265 -15.98 -5.89 20.55
N LEU A 266 -15.10 -5.72 21.53
CA LEU A 266 -14.97 -4.44 22.25
C LEU A 266 -13.78 -3.54 21.87
N ILE A 267 -13.00 -3.87 20.84
CA ILE A 267 -11.86 -3.01 20.43
C ILE A 267 -12.16 -2.19 19.16
N VAL A 268 -13.16 -2.58 18.37
CA VAL A 268 -13.51 -1.87 17.12
C VAL A 268 -14.47 -0.68 17.36
N GLU A 269 -15.14 -0.64 18.51
CA GLU A 269 -16.15 0.38 18.80
C GLU A 269 -15.57 1.64 19.47
N SER A 270 -14.41 1.53 20.14
CA SER A 270 -13.75 2.67 20.82
C SER A 270 -13.09 3.67 19.87
N LEU A 271 -12.80 3.28 18.62
CA LEU A 271 -12.20 4.18 17.61
C LEU A 271 -13.24 4.91 16.74
N ARG A 272 -14.50 4.44 16.70
CA ARG A 272 -15.57 5.12 15.95
C ARG A 272 -16.24 6.25 16.72
N THR A 273 -16.24 6.21 18.05
CA THR A 273 -16.90 7.22 18.89
C THR A 273 -16.09 8.51 19.04
N ARG A 274 -14.78 8.50 18.72
CA ARG A 274 -13.92 9.70 18.84
C ARG A 274 -14.00 10.64 17.63
N ARG A 275 -14.51 10.19 16.48
CA ARG A 275 -14.65 11.01 15.25
C ARG A 275 -16.00 11.72 15.12
N ARG A 276 -16.97 11.46 16.01
CA ARG A 276 -18.33 12.06 15.96
C ARG A 276 -18.54 13.28 16.87
N ASN A 277 -17.59 13.59 17.75
CA ASN A 277 -17.75 14.67 18.75
C ASN A 277 -17.06 16.00 18.39
N ASN A 278 -16.43 16.13 17.22
CA ASN A 278 -15.71 17.36 16.83
C ASN A 278 -16.42 18.22 15.77
N THR A 279 -17.70 17.97 15.47
CA THR A 279 -18.46 18.69 14.43
C THR A 279 -19.73 19.37 14.92
N VAL A 280 -19.86 19.64 16.23
CA VAL A 280 -20.94 20.48 16.75
C VAL A 280 -20.37 21.33 17.89
N SER A 281 -19.99 22.59 17.60
CA SER A 281 -20.01 23.75 18.50
C SER A 281 -19.20 24.92 17.91
N SER A 282 -19.82 25.79 17.10
CA SER A 282 -19.71 27.26 17.25
C SER A 282 -20.57 27.99 16.20
N GLU A 283 -21.89 27.94 16.37
CA GLU A 283 -22.79 28.99 15.90
C GLU A 283 -23.61 29.45 17.13
N ASN A 284 -23.35 30.67 17.60
CA ASN A 284 -24.34 31.65 18.07
C ASN A 284 -23.80 32.63 19.12
N SER A 285 -23.54 33.85 18.65
CA SER A 285 -23.85 35.12 19.33
C SER A 285 -23.72 36.20 18.24
N SER A 286 -24.65 37.10 17.95
CA SER A 286 -25.74 37.64 18.75
C SER A 286 -26.60 38.56 17.87
N ASN A 287 -27.92 38.53 18.08
CA ASN A 287 -28.93 39.40 17.50
C ASN A 287 -29.04 40.72 18.28
N ARG A 288 -29.32 41.84 17.60
CA ARG A 288 -30.03 43.08 18.05
C ARG A 288 -30.17 44.02 16.85
N ASP A 289 -31.37 44.15 16.28
CA ASP A 289 -32.40 45.15 16.56
C ASP A 289 -32.05 46.57 16.06
N TYR A 290 -32.69 47.03 14.96
CA TYR A 290 -33.74 48.07 14.94
C TYR A 290 -34.02 48.61 13.52
N ASN A 291 -35.31 48.86 13.26
CA ASN A 291 -35.96 49.54 12.12
C ASN A 291 -35.24 50.83 11.64
N ASP A 292 -35.47 51.25 10.39
CA ASP A 292 -36.52 52.26 10.05
C ASP A 292 -36.29 52.93 8.66
N ASN A 293 -37.36 52.98 7.86
CA ASN A 293 -37.81 54.01 6.91
C ASN A 293 -37.00 54.51 5.68
N GLY A 294 -37.76 54.79 4.61
CA GLY A 294 -37.46 55.77 3.53
C GLY A 294 -37.07 55.12 2.20
N ASP A 295 -37.97 54.81 1.27
CA ASP A 295 -38.76 55.70 0.37
C ASP A 295 -37.93 56.39 -0.72
N ASP A 296 -38.48 56.38 -1.95
CA ASP A 296 -38.10 57.13 -3.16
C ASP A 296 -36.76 56.76 -3.85
N THR A 297 -36.61 56.63 -5.19
CA THR A 297 -37.30 57.26 -6.32
C THR A 297 -36.94 56.56 -7.65
N GLU A 298 -37.77 56.84 -8.66
CA GLU A 298 -37.72 56.47 -10.08
C GLU A 298 -36.46 56.88 -10.87
N SER A 299 -36.18 56.16 -11.96
CA SER A 299 -35.97 56.62 -13.36
C SER A 299 -35.18 55.55 -14.13
N ILE A 300 -35.74 54.87 -15.14
CA ILE A 300 -35.82 55.26 -16.56
C ILE A 300 -34.51 55.89 -17.06
N VAL A 301 -33.65 55.11 -17.73
CA VAL A 301 -33.51 54.95 -19.20
C VAL A 301 -32.85 53.59 -19.46
#